data_AF-A0A7Y6ZPA2-F1
#
_entry.id   AF-A0A7Y6ZPA2-F1
#
_cell.length_a   1.000
_cell.length_b   1.000
_cell.length_c   1.000
_cell.angle_alpha   90.00
_cell.angle_beta   90.00
_cell.angle_gamma   90.00
#
_symmetry.space_group_name_H-M   'P 1'
#
loop_
_entity.id
_entity.type
_entity.pdbx_description
1 polymer ?
#
loop_
_entity_poly.entity_id
_entity_poly.type
_entity_poly.pdbx_seq_one_letter_code
_entity_poly.pdbx_strand_id
1 'polypeptide(L)'
;MMNTNDPMYKLFLCFVLDTINELPNEQLMLIQSMNLKKVFQSEEEGWKEIIKSSLKLSDTIEIAIQDLWLKNSKIAFEKEIKFSPSEFASFFIENYYQEGSKIDVWENEEEIEIAKKNILNSYLRE
;
A
#
# COMPACT_ATOMS: atom_id res chain seq x y z
N MET A 1 -17.23 -4.91 5.97
CA MET A 1 -15.85 -5.06 6.46
C MET A 1 -15.25 -6.30 5.80
N MET A 2 -14.04 -6.18 5.25
CA MET A 2 -13.32 -7.31 4.68
C MET A 2 -12.94 -8.30 5.80
N ASN A 3 -12.95 -9.60 5.52
CA ASN A 3 -12.55 -10.60 6.50
C ASN A 3 -11.01 -10.57 6.64
N THR A 4 -10.50 -10.21 7.81
CA THR A 4 -9.05 -10.09 8.07
C THR A 4 -8.31 -11.44 8.00
N ASN A 5 -9.05 -12.55 7.99
CA ASN A 5 -8.51 -13.90 7.76
C ASN A 5 -8.43 -14.29 6.28
N ASP A 6 -8.95 -13.47 5.37
CA ASP A 6 -8.84 -13.69 3.93
C ASP A 6 -7.37 -13.65 3.49
N PRO A 7 -6.85 -14.70 2.82
CA PRO A 7 -5.50 -14.70 2.26
C PRO A 7 -5.22 -13.47 1.39
N MET A 8 -6.22 -12.98 0.64
CA MET A 8 -6.06 -11.82 -0.20
C MET A 8 -5.91 -10.53 0.59
N TYR A 9 -6.65 -10.37 1.69
CA TYR A 9 -6.45 -9.26 2.62
C TYR A 9 -5.03 -9.25 3.17
N LYS A 10 -4.50 -10.41 3.55
CA LYS A 10 -3.13 -10.53 4.08
C LYS A 10 -2.08 -10.18 3.03
N LEU A 11 -2.25 -10.63 1.78
CA LEU A 11 -1.36 -10.27 0.68
C LEU A 11 -1.41 -8.77 0.37
N PHE A 12 -2.59 -8.15 0.44
CA PHE A 12 -2.72 -6.71 0.25
C PHE A 12 -2.09 -5.93 1.41
N LEU A 13 -2.22 -6.42 2.65
CA LEU A 13 -1.55 -5.83 3.82
C LEU A 13 -0.02 -5.87 3.65
N CYS A 14 0.52 -6.99 3.16
CA CYS A 14 1.94 -7.09 2.87
C CYS A 14 2.36 -6.16 1.72
N PHE A 15 1.53 -6.01 0.69
CA PHE A 15 1.76 -5.05 -0.40
C PHE A 15 1.86 -3.61 0.10
N VAL A 16 0.94 -3.19 0.98
CA VAL A 16 0.96 -1.84 1.57
C VAL A 16 2.20 -1.63 2.45
N LEU A 17 2.53 -2.60 3.31
CA LEU A 17 3.73 -2.52 4.15
C LEU A 17 5.02 -2.48 3.33
N ASP A 18 5.11 -3.27 2.27
CA ASP A 18 6.31 -3.31 1.41
C ASP A 18 6.48 -1.98 0.66
N THR A 19 5.38 -1.38 0.21
CA THR A 19 5.39 -0.06 -0.46
C THR A 19 5.99 1.03 0.41
N ILE A 20 5.81 0.96 1.73
CA ILE A 20 6.37 1.92 2.69
C ILE A 20 7.69 1.45 3.32
N ASN A 21 8.29 0.36 2.81
CA ASN A 21 9.53 -0.26 3.31
C ASN A 21 9.45 -0.78 4.77
N GLU A 22 8.25 -1.15 5.22
CA GLU A 22 7.98 -1.64 6.58
C GLU A 22 7.59 -3.14 6.61
N LEU A 23 7.68 -3.84 5.47
CA LEU A 23 7.46 -5.29 5.43
C LEU A 23 8.70 -6.02 5.98
N PRO A 24 8.55 -6.87 7.01
CA PRO A 24 9.67 -7.66 7.51
C PRO A 24 10.22 -8.61 6.44
N ASN A 25 11.55 -8.72 6.34
CA ASN A 25 12.23 -9.59 5.37
C ASN A 25 11.75 -11.05 5.40
N GLU A 26 11.45 -11.60 6.58
CA GLU A 26 10.91 -12.95 6.72
C GLU A 26 9.57 -13.12 5.98
N GLN A 27 8.69 -12.13 6.08
CA GLN A 27 7.40 -12.14 5.38
C GLN A 27 7.58 -11.96 3.88
N LEU A 28 8.49 -11.07 3.46
CA LEU A 28 8.82 -10.90 2.04
C LEU A 28 9.34 -12.21 1.42
N MET A 29 10.29 -12.87 2.09
CA MET A 29 10.81 -14.18 1.65
C MET A 29 9.71 -15.23 1.57
N LEU A 30 8.81 -15.26 2.56
CA LEU A 30 7.68 -16.19 2.56
C LEU A 30 6.78 -15.96 1.34
N ILE A 31 6.41 -14.71 1.04
CA ILE A 31 5.58 -14.36 -0.12
C ILE A 31 6.28 -14.74 -1.43
N GLN A 32 7.56 -14.39 -1.57
CA GLN A 32 8.35 -14.71 -2.76
C GLN A 32 8.57 -16.21 -2.96
N SER A 33 8.52 -17.02 -1.89
CA SER A 33 8.56 -18.48 -1.98
C SER A 33 7.25 -19.11 -2.47
N MET A 34 6.14 -18.37 -2.43
CA MET A 34 4.84 -18.86 -2.90
C MET A 34 4.78 -18.84 -4.42
N ASN A 35 4.12 -19.84 -5.01
CA ASN A 35 3.82 -19.83 -6.44
C ASN A 35 2.54 -19.04 -6.74
N LEU A 36 2.59 -17.73 -6.49
CA LEU A 36 1.43 -16.84 -6.67
C LEU A 36 0.95 -16.82 -8.13
N LYS A 37 1.88 -16.90 -9.09
CA LYS A 37 1.54 -16.99 -10.51
C LYS A 37 0.55 -18.13 -10.78
N LYS A 38 0.83 -19.32 -10.24
CA LYS A 38 -0.06 -20.48 -10.36
C LYS A 38 -1.36 -20.30 -9.59
N VAL A 39 -1.31 -19.76 -8.37
CA VAL A 39 -2.49 -19.57 -7.51
C VAL A 39 -3.50 -18.62 -8.15
N PHE A 40 -3.02 -17.50 -8.69
CA PHE A 40 -3.84 -16.46 -9.31
C PHE A 40 -4.02 -16.60 -10.82
N GLN A 41 -3.41 -17.63 -11.43
CA GLN A 41 -3.39 -17.83 -12.88
C GLN A 41 -2.91 -16.58 -13.62
N SER A 42 -1.92 -15.89 -13.03
CA SER A 42 -1.40 -14.63 -13.57
C SER A 42 -0.39 -14.88 -14.69
N GLU A 43 -0.29 -13.93 -15.61
CA GLU A 43 0.79 -13.87 -16.59
C GLU A 43 2.05 -13.21 -16.00
N GLU A 44 1.89 -12.43 -14.93
CA GLU A 44 2.94 -11.71 -14.22
C GLU A 44 3.83 -12.65 -13.40
N GLU A 45 5.11 -12.29 -13.27
CA GLU A 45 6.10 -13.03 -12.47
C GLU A 45 6.29 -12.43 -11.08
N GLY A 46 6.21 -11.10 -10.94
CA GLY A 46 6.44 -10.42 -9.68
C GLY A 46 5.20 -10.43 -8.78
N TRP A 47 5.41 -10.71 -7.48
CA TRP A 47 4.30 -10.84 -6.55
C TRP A 47 3.46 -9.55 -6.47
N LYS A 48 4.10 -8.38 -6.53
CA LYS A 48 3.40 -7.08 -6.53
C LYS A 48 2.48 -6.92 -7.74
N GLU A 49 2.99 -7.25 -8.92
CA GLU A 49 2.27 -7.17 -10.19
C GLU A 49 1.10 -8.16 -10.21
N ILE A 50 1.28 -9.36 -9.64
CA ILE A 50 0.20 -10.33 -9.43
C ILE A 50 -0.87 -9.77 -8.50
N ILE A 51 -0.51 -9.11 -7.39
CA ILE A 51 -1.49 -8.52 -6.47
C ILE A 51 -2.21 -7.32 -7.13
N LYS A 52 -1.48 -6.43 -7.81
CA LYS A 52 -2.05 -5.28 -8.54
C LYS A 52 -3.09 -5.75 -9.57
N SER A 53 -2.75 -6.73 -10.40
CA SER A 53 -3.68 -7.28 -11.39
C SER A 53 -4.87 -8.02 -10.74
N SER A 54 -4.62 -8.85 -9.72
CA SER A 54 -5.67 -9.62 -9.04
C SER A 54 -6.70 -8.75 -8.33
N LEU A 55 -6.27 -7.63 -7.73
CA LEU A 55 -7.15 -6.66 -7.07
C LEU A 55 -7.63 -5.54 -8.00
N LYS A 56 -7.13 -5.49 -9.24
CA LYS A 56 -7.36 -4.37 -10.17
C LYS A 56 -6.98 -3.01 -9.56
N LEU A 57 -5.86 -2.97 -8.84
CA LEU A 57 -5.33 -1.73 -8.27
C LEU A 57 -4.96 -0.77 -9.41
N SER A 58 -5.10 0.54 -9.15
CA SER A 58 -4.65 1.56 -10.09
C SER A 58 -3.12 1.53 -10.25
N ASP A 59 -2.62 2.02 -11.38
CA ASP A 59 -1.17 2.16 -11.62
C ASP A 59 -0.50 3.09 -10.59
N THR A 60 -1.29 3.94 -9.95
CA THR A 60 -0.87 4.97 -9.00
C THR A 60 -1.05 4.58 -7.53
N ILE A 61 -1.48 3.34 -7.25
CA ILE A 61 -1.79 2.89 -5.88
C ILE A 61 -0.58 3.03 -4.94
N GLU A 62 0.63 2.74 -5.43
CA GLU A 62 1.86 2.83 -4.64
C GLU A 62 2.17 4.30 -4.26
N ILE A 63 1.87 5.24 -5.16
CA ILE A 63 1.97 6.68 -4.90
C ILE A 63 0.97 7.09 -3.80
N ALA A 64 -0.28 6.63 -3.91
CA ALA A 64 -1.31 6.93 -2.91
C ALA A 64 -0.93 6.39 -1.52
N ILE A 65 -0.46 5.14 -1.45
CA ILE A 65 0.01 4.52 -0.21
C ILE A 65 1.13 5.35 0.41
N GLN A 66 2.17 5.68 -0.37
CA GLN A 66 3.36 6.33 0.18
C GLN A 66 3.08 7.78 0.60
N ASP A 67 2.34 8.56 -0.19
CA ASP A 67 1.97 9.93 0.15
C ASP A 67 1.04 9.98 1.39
N LEU A 68 0.07 9.07 1.50
CA LEU A 68 -0.78 8.98 2.69
C LEU A 68 -0.01 8.56 3.94
N TRP A 69 0.94 7.63 3.82
CA TRP A 69 1.83 7.27 4.93
C TRP A 69 2.61 8.49 5.43
N LEU A 70 3.26 9.21 4.52
CA LEU A 70 4.04 10.40 4.88
C LEU A 70 3.18 11.48 5.56
N LYS A 71 2.00 11.76 5.02
CA LYS A 71 1.04 12.71 5.60
C LYS A 71 0.58 12.29 6.99
N ASN A 72 0.13 11.04 7.14
CA ASN A 72 -0.39 10.53 8.41
C ASN A 72 0.71 10.41 9.47
N SER A 73 1.91 9.96 9.11
CA SER A 73 3.06 9.88 10.01
C SER A 73 3.49 11.25 10.50
N LYS A 74 3.48 12.27 9.64
CA LYS A 74 3.73 13.65 10.05
C LYS A 74 2.68 14.14 11.05
N ILE A 75 1.40 13.92 10.77
CA ILE A 75 0.30 14.30 11.67
C ILE A 75 0.41 13.58 13.02
N ALA A 76 0.72 12.27 13.00
CA ALA A 76 0.89 11.47 14.20
C ALA A 76 2.05 11.98 15.06
N PHE A 77 3.18 12.29 14.43
CA PHE A 77 4.34 12.90 15.09
C PHE A 77 3.98 14.25 15.74
N GLU A 78 3.34 15.16 14.98
CA GLU A 78 2.93 16.48 15.47
C GLU A 78 1.92 16.41 16.62
N LYS A 79 1.11 15.35 16.68
CA LYS A 79 0.11 15.12 17.73
C LYS A 79 0.59 14.21 18.85
N GLU A 80 1.85 13.75 18.82
CA GLU A 80 2.41 12.78 19.76
C GLU A 80 1.57 11.48 19.86
N ILE A 81 0.94 11.09 18.75
CA ILE A 81 0.15 9.86 18.64
C ILE A 81 1.06 8.75 18.12
N LYS A 82 1.04 7.60 18.79
CA LYS A 82 1.65 6.39 18.26
C LYS A 82 0.84 5.90 17.06
N PHE A 83 1.46 5.86 15.89
CA PHE A 83 0.86 5.34 14.67
C PHE A 83 1.81 4.36 14.01
N SER A 84 1.50 3.08 14.09
CA SER A 84 2.37 2.02 13.56
C SER A 84 2.12 1.77 12.07
N PRO A 85 3.13 1.26 11.34
CA PRO A 85 2.96 0.84 9.94
C PRO A 85 1.83 -0.17 9.72
N SER A 86 1.64 -1.10 10.66
CA SER A 86 0.57 -2.11 10.57
C SER A 86 -0.82 -1.53 10.75
N GLU A 87 -0.98 -0.54 11.65
CA GLU A 87 -2.24 0.21 11.79
C GLU A 87 -2.54 1.00 10.52
N PHE A 88 -1.53 1.68 9.97
CA PHE A 88 -1.66 2.38 8.70
C PHE A 88 -2.11 1.44 7.57
N ALA A 89 -1.45 0.30 7.40
CA ALA A 89 -1.78 -0.65 6.33
C ALA A 89 -3.23 -1.18 6.47
N SER A 90 -3.65 -1.46 7.69
CA SER A 90 -5.01 -1.92 7.98
C SER A 90 -6.04 -0.84 7.64
N PHE A 91 -5.81 0.41 8.07
CA PHE A 91 -6.69 1.53 7.75
C PHE A 91 -6.72 1.86 6.27
N PHE A 92 -5.58 1.78 5.58
CA PHE A 92 -5.53 2.00 4.13
C PHE A 92 -6.48 1.02 3.42
N ILE A 93 -6.39 -0.27 3.74
CA ILE A 93 -7.24 -1.30 3.12
C ILE A 93 -8.71 -1.09 3.48
N GLU A 94 -9.01 -0.77 4.74
CA GLU A 94 -10.38 -0.49 5.16
C GLU A 94 -10.99 0.67 4.38
N ASN A 95 -10.24 1.77 4.21
CA ASN A 95 -10.71 2.92 3.43
C ASN A 95 -10.77 2.61 1.92
N TYR A 96 -9.84 1.81 1.39
CA TYR A 96 -9.83 1.40 -0.01
C TYR A 96 -11.14 0.73 -0.41
N TYR A 97 -11.66 -0.18 0.44
CA TYR A 97 -12.89 -0.93 0.19
C TYR A 97 -14.17 -0.22 0.65
N GLN A 98 -14.10 1.02 1.14
CA GLN A 98 -15.32 1.79 1.42
C GLN A 98 -16.05 2.14 0.13
N GLU A 99 -17.39 2.15 0.19
CA GLU A 99 -18.21 2.57 -0.93
C GLU A 99 -17.91 4.04 -1.29
N GLY A 100 -17.63 4.30 -2.58
CA GLY A 100 -17.24 5.63 -3.04
C GLY A 100 -15.84 6.07 -2.58
N SER A 101 -14.98 5.13 -2.16
CA SER A 101 -13.58 5.37 -1.85
C SER A 101 -12.88 6.19 -2.94
N LYS A 102 -12.09 7.17 -2.50
CA LYS A 102 -11.27 8.04 -3.34
C LYS A 102 -9.78 7.95 -2.97
N ILE A 103 -9.34 6.93 -2.22
CA ILE A 103 -8.00 6.98 -1.62
C ILE A 103 -6.88 6.92 -2.66
N ASP A 104 -7.14 6.30 -3.81
CA ASP A 104 -6.23 6.22 -4.96
C ASP A 104 -6.84 6.85 -6.22
N VAL A 105 -7.79 7.76 -6.05
CA VAL A 105 -8.43 8.53 -7.12
C VAL A 105 -7.91 9.96 -7.07
N TRP A 106 -7.36 10.42 -8.20
CA TRP A 106 -6.82 11.77 -8.35
C TRP A 106 -7.82 12.63 -9.11
N GLU A 107 -8.16 13.81 -8.58
CA GLU A 107 -9.12 14.71 -9.23
C GLU A 107 -8.49 15.45 -10.41
N ASN A 108 -7.17 15.62 -10.39
CA ASN A 108 -6.38 16.25 -11.45
C ASN A 108 -4.92 15.81 -11.42
N GLU A 109 -4.17 16.16 -12.48
CA GLU A 109 -2.75 15.84 -12.61
C GLU A 109 -1.87 16.59 -11.58
N GLU A 110 -2.31 17.73 -11.08
CA GLU A 110 -1.55 18.50 -10.08
C GLU A 110 -1.47 17.74 -8.74
N GLU A 111 -2.54 17.07 -8.33
CA GLU A 111 -2.55 16.28 -7.08
C GLU A 111 -1.52 15.14 -7.09
N ILE A 112 -1.43 14.40 -8.21
CA ILE A 112 -0.46 13.31 -8.33
C ILE A 112 0.98 13.85 -8.38
N GLU A 113 1.22 14.99 -9.03
CA GLU A 113 2.54 15.62 -9.06
C GLU A 113 2.95 16.15 -7.67
N ILE A 114 2.01 16.70 -6.89
CA ILE A 114 2.25 17.07 -5.49
C ILE A 114 2.61 15.83 -4.67
N ALA A 115 1.89 14.72 -4.81
CA ALA A 115 2.17 13.48 -4.11
C ALA A 115 3.57 12.94 -4.46
N LYS A 116 3.92 12.85 -5.74
CA LYS A 116 5.26 12.46 -6.20
C LYS A 116 6.36 13.37 -5.62
N LYS A 117 6.11 14.68 -5.58
CA LYS A 117 7.06 15.65 -5.00
C LYS A 117 7.23 15.45 -3.50
N ASN A 118 6.16 15.16 -2.76
CA ASN A 118 6.25 14.87 -1.33
C ASN A 118 7.11 13.63 -1.06
N ILE A 119 6.89 12.57 -1.85
CA ILE A 119 7.66 11.32 -1.77
C ILE A 119 9.14 11.56 -2.10
N LEU A 120 9.43 12.29 -3.18
CA LEU A 120 10.82 12.62 -3.53
C LEU A 120 11.50 13.42 -2.40
N ASN A 121 10.79 14.37 -1.81
CA ASN A 121 11.31 15.20 -0.73
C ASN A 121 11.55 14.42 0.57
N SER A 122 10.84 13.31 0.83
CA SER A 122 11.11 12.50 2.02
C SER A 122 12.45 11.79 1.91
N TYR A 123 12.81 11.27 0.73
CA TYR A 123 14.10 10.61 0.49
C TYR A 123 15.30 11.57 0.54
N LEU A 124 15.09 12.86 0.32
CA LEU A 124 16.16 13.87 0.40
C LEU A 124 16.43 14.39 1.82
N ARG A 125 15.57 14.03 2.79
CA ARG A 125 15.67 14.48 4.19
C ARG A 125 16.29 13.43 5.11
N GLU A 126 16.54 12.23 4.60
CA GLU A 126 17.30 11.15 5.24
C GLU A 126 18.80 11.30 4.96
#